data_AF-A0A914V7P9-F1
#
_entry.id   AF-A0A914V7P9-F1
#
_cell.length_a   1.000
_cell.length_b   1.000
_cell.length_c   1.000
_cell.angle_alpha   90.00
_cell.angle_beta   90.00
_cell.angle_gamma   90.00
#
_symmetry.space_group_name_H-M   'P 1'
#
loop_
_entity.id
_entity.type
_entity.pdbx_description
1 polymer ?
#
loop_
_entity_poly.entity_id
_entity_poly.type
_entity_poly.pdbx_seq_one_letter_code
_entity_poly.pdbx_strand_id
1 'polypeptide(L)'
;MRCLSILLALSLVVTILSQGCPDGWRSSEVVPNKCYYVAAQKKIWFDAEAFCTNAQPNAYLTSIASAFENGNIDAVVISTSAVSVCDQFWIGGNDFDRNGQYTWLDGNPWGYDNWASGQPDISQQCVSSTARTTGKWKTEPCGVENCFICEMFTGGLSSTSPPPTTTSTTTTSTRTSVVNPPTATPATAPTNMTDCRDWFDYGARTDGIYSINPDGRRSIDVYCDMTTDGGGWTVIQRRIDDNLSFYDKLWNDYKVGFNNGLENNFWLGNDIIHVLTNKDSNVAVRVDIWGDRNPNSTNPNGYWSEMHNGIIIDDEAHFYRLHLLSGKAATYEDDNLFLSSGLNFSTVDAIHGPSPSCYSSAYQSGGWWLYGCSDGDLNGKYVPPKWGTGYGFSWDYENVYINPKQSRMKLRRAAP
;
A
#
# COMPACT_ATOMS: atom_id res chain seq x y z
N MET A 1 49.79 45.89 -32.70
CA MET A 1 49.60 44.43 -32.73
C MET A 1 49.16 44.02 -31.34
N ARG A 2 47.84 44.06 -31.07
CA ARG A 2 46.90 42.90 -31.02
C ARG A 2 47.31 41.89 -29.94
N CYS A 3 46.56 41.88 -28.83
CA CYS A 3 45.57 40.85 -28.46
C CYS A 3 46.22 39.75 -27.59
N LEU A 4 45.64 39.19 -26.54
CA LEU A 4 44.34 39.33 -25.88
C LEU A 4 44.49 38.59 -24.53
N SER A 5 43.94 39.14 -23.45
CA SER A 5 43.75 38.43 -22.19
C SER A 5 42.73 37.30 -22.39
N ILE A 6 43.06 36.06 -22.00
CA ILE A 6 42.10 34.95 -21.98
C ILE A 6 41.82 34.62 -20.50
N LEU A 7 40.74 35.20 -19.99
CA LEU A 7 39.99 34.68 -18.85
C LEU A 7 39.19 33.47 -19.35
N LEU A 8 39.55 32.28 -18.91
CA LEU A 8 38.75 31.07 -19.06
C LEU A 8 37.55 31.18 -18.11
N ALA A 9 36.44 31.74 -18.59
CA ALA A 9 35.14 31.52 -17.98
C ALA A 9 34.63 30.15 -18.43
N LEU A 10 34.62 29.16 -17.54
CA LEU A 10 33.84 27.93 -17.73
C LEU A 10 32.36 28.32 -17.70
N SER A 11 31.76 28.53 -18.87
CA SER A 11 30.31 28.51 -19.00
C SER A 11 29.88 27.05 -18.85
N LEU A 12 29.30 26.71 -17.69
CA LEU A 12 28.54 25.48 -17.53
C LEU A 12 27.31 25.59 -18.44
N VAL A 13 27.43 25.13 -19.68
CA VAL A 13 26.26 24.91 -20.52
C VAL A 13 25.55 23.71 -19.92
N VAL A 14 24.59 23.97 -19.03
CA VAL A 14 23.57 22.99 -18.68
C VAL A 14 22.77 22.80 -19.96
N THR A 15 23.17 21.82 -20.75
CA THR A 15 22.31 21.27 -21.81
C THR A 15 21.11 20.69 -21.08
N ILE A 16 19.99 21.41 -21.09
CA ILE A 16 18.69 20.85 -20.75
C ILE A 16 18.45 19.78 -21.81
N LEU A 17 18.81 18.53 -21.50
CA LEU A 17 18.40 17.40 -22.30
C LEU A 17 16.87 17.42 -22.30
N SER A 18 16.26 17.48 -23.48
CA SER A 18 14.84 17.22 -23.63
C SER A 18 14.54 15.87 -22.98
N GLN A 19 13.71 15.85 -21.94
CA GLN A 19 13.25 14.60 -21.34
C GLN A 19 12.26 13.93 -22.29
N GLY A 20 12.78 13.27 -23.31
CA GLY A 20 12.01 12.40 -24.19
C GLY A 20 11.71 11.07 -23.49
N CYS A 21 10.77 10.32 -24.06
CA CYS A 21 10.50 8.96 -23.59
C CYS A 21 11.75 8.07 -23.70
N PRO A 22 11.98 7.15 -22.75
CA PRO A 22 13.09 6.22 -22.84
C PRO A 22 13.05 5.36 -24.11
N ASP A 23 14.18 4.76 -24.46
CA ASP A 23 14.28 3.88 -25.63
C ASP A 23 13.22 2.76 -25.55
N GLY A 24 12.50 2.57 -26.66
CA GLY A 24 11.40 1.59 -26.73
C GLY A 24 10.05 2.10 -26.25
N TRP A 25 9.99 3.22 -25.54
CA TRP A 25 8.74 3.88 -25.15
C TRP A 25 8.24 4.82 -26.26
N ARG A 26 6.94 5.16 -26.21
CA ARG A 26 6.26 6.04 -27.18
C ARG A 26 5.65 7.21 -26.45
N SER A 27 5.88 8.43 -26.92
CA SER A 27 5.26 9.63 -26.32
C SER A 27 3.76 9.66 -26.58
N SER A 28 3.01 10.05 -25.56
CA SER A 28 1.62 10.46 -25.74
C SER A 28 1.56 11.74 -26.58
N GLU A 29 0.65 11.78 -27.53
CA GLU A 29 0.38 12.99 -28.33
C GLU A 29 -0.61 13.93 -27.63
N VAL A 30 -1.27 13.44 -26.57
CA VAL A 30 -2.38 14.12 -25.91
C VAL A 30 -2.09 14.49 -24.46
N VAL A 31 -1.24 13.70 -23.76
CA VAL A 31 -0.81 13.99 -22.39
C VAL A 31 0.68 14.37 -22.39
N PRO A 32 1.05 15.61 -22.03
CA PRO A 32 2.44 16.02 -21.95
C PRO A 32 3.26 15.11 -21.04
N ASN A 33 4.49 14.80 -21.45
CA ASN A 33 5.44 13.98 -20.70
C ASN A 33 4.99 12.55 -20.42
N LYS A 34 3.82 12.10 -20.90
CA LYS A 34 3.38 10.72 -20.72
C LYS A 34 4.00 9.83 -21.80
N CYS A 35 4.48 8.67 -21.40
CA CYS A 35 5.12 7.70 -22.27
C CYS A 35 4.47 6.33 -22.08
N TYR A 36 4.33 5.58 -23.17
CA TYR A 36 3.76 4.24 -23.16
C TYR A 36 4.76 3.20 -23.64
N TYR A 37 4.73 2.01 -23.04
CA TYR A 37 5.43 0.83 -23.52
C TYR A 37 4.44 -0.28 -23.80
N VAL A 38 4.42 -0.78 -25.04
CA VAL A 38 3.51 -1.85 -25.45
C VAL A 38 4.27 -3.17 -25.49
N ALA A 39 3.97 -4.04 -24.53
CA ALA A 39 4.64 -5.32 -24.41
C ALA A 39 3.91 -6.40 -25.25
N ALA A 40 4.64 -7.07 -26.13
CA ALA A 40 4.13 -8.19 -26.92
C ALA A 40 4.14 -9.54 -26.18
N GLN A 41 4.77 -9.60 -25.00
CA GLN A 41 4.78 -10.80 -24.17
C GLN A 41 3.48 -10.90 -23.38
N LYS A 42 2.95 -12.12 -23.24
CA LYS A 42 1.74 -12.37 -22.47
C LYS A 42 2.09 -12.63 -21.01
N LYS A 43 1.32 -12.03 -20.10
CA LYS A 43 1.45 -12.18 -18.65
C LYS A 43 0.08 -12.15 -18.00
N ILE A 44 -0.04 -12.77 -16.83
CA ILE A 44 -1.19 -12.51 -15.94
C ILE A 44 -1.16 -11.05 -15.47
N TRP A 45 -2.29 -10.52 -15.03
CA TRP A 45 -2.43 -9.08 -14.77
C TRP A 45 -1.41 -8.56 -13.75
N PHE A 46 -1.21 -9.28 -12.63
CA PHE A 46 -0.24 -8.90 -11.60
C PHE A 46 1.21 -8.95 -12.09
N ASP A 47 1.57 -9.94 -12.91
CA ASP A 47 2.90 -10.04 -13.50
C ASP A 47 3.16 -8.96 -14.55
N ALA A 48 2.11 -8.54 -15.27
CA ALA A 48 2.18 -7.44 -16.22
C ALA A 48 2.44 -6.11 -15.50
N GLU A 49 1.77 -5.89 -14.37
CA GLU A 49 2.03 -4.75 -13.49
C GLU A 49 3.46 -4.76 -12.93
N ALA A 50 3.90 -5.89 -12.39
CA ALA A 50 5.26 -6.07 -11.91
C ALA A 50 6.30 -5.83 -13.02
N PHE A 51 5.99 -6.16 -14.27
CA PHE A 51 6.87 -5.82 -15.39
C PHE A 51 6.95 -4.30 -15.58
N CYS A 52 5.82 -3.60 -15.58
CA CYS A 52 5.80 -2.15 -15.79
C CYS A 52 6.62 -1.43 -14.72
N THR A 53 6.40 -1.75 -13.44
CA THR A 53 7.12 -1.14 -12.31
C THR A 53 8.63 -1.40 -12.34
N ASN A 54 9.06 -2.54 -12.89
CA ASN A 54 10.47 -2.87 -13.09
C ASN A 54 11.09 -2.26 -14.36
N ALA A 55 10.29 -1.91 -15.36
CA ALA A 55 10.79 -1.41 -16.64
C ALA A 55 11.32 0.03 -16.55
N GLN A 56 10.65 0.89 -15.78
CA GLN A 56 11.05 2.28 -15.52
C GLN A 56 10.58 2.72 -14.13
N PRO A 57 11.30 3.64 -13.45
CA PRO A 57 10.82 4.24 -12.21
C PRO A 57 9.46 4.92 -12.41
N ASN A 58 8.50 4.63 -11.51
CA ASN A 58 7.13 5.15 -11.55
C ASN A 58 6.34 4.77 -12.81
N ALA A 59 6.68 3.64 -13.43
CA ALA A 59 5.85 3.06 -14.48
C ALA A 59 4.84 2.07 -13.92
N TYR A 60 3.65 2.04 -14.52
CA TYR A 60 2.51 1.20 -14.10
C TYR A 60 1.78 0.70 -15.35
N LEU A 61 0.87 -0.27 -15.21
CA LEU A 61 -0.14 -0.53 -16.23
C LEU A 61 -0.96 0.73 -16.48
N THR A 62 -1.24 1.01 -17.75
CA THR A 62 -1.75 2.32 -18.15
C THR A 62 -3.14 2.62 -17.60
N SER A 63 -3.34 3.86 -17.17
CA SER A 63 -4.64 4.47 -16.91
C SER A 63 -5.14 5.24 -18.12
N ILE A 64 -6.47 5.38 -18.20
CA ILE A 64 -7.13 6.07 -19.31
C ILE A 64 -8.19 7.02 -18.75
N ALA A 65 -7.88 8.30 -18.71
CA ALA A 65 -8.72 9.33 -18.10
C ALA A 65 -9.66 10.02 -19.09
N SER A 66 -9.54 9.78 -20.40
CA SER A 66 -10.38 10.44 -21.42
C SER A 66 -10.50 9.66 -22.73
N ALA A 67 -11.51 10.01 -23.53
CA ALA A 67 -11.67 9.47 -24.89
C ALA A 67 -10.48 9.80 -25.81
N PHE A 68 -9.85 10.97 -25.65
CA PHE A 68 -8.67 11.37 -26.41
C PHE A 68 -7.46 10.50 -26.07
N GLU A 69 -7.27 10.23 -24.77
CA GLU A 69 -6.23 9.33 -24.30
C GLU A 69 -6.46 7.89 -24.77
N ASN A 70 -7.69 7.39 -24.69
CA ASN A 70 -8.03 6.07 -25.21
C ASN A 70 -7.69 5.96 -26.71
N GLY A 71 -8.03 6.98 -27.50
CA GLY A 71 -7.69 7.04 -28.92
C GLY A 71 -6.19 7.07 -29.18
N ASN A 72 -5.42 7.82 -28.38
CA ASN A 72 -3.97 7.86 -28.48
C ASN A 72 -3.34 6.49 -28.12
N ILE A 73 -3.83 5.82 -27.07
CA ILE A 73 -3.36 4.49 -26.68
C ILE A 73 -3.67 3.44 -27.77
N ASP A 74 -4.89 3.44 -28.33
CA ASP A 74 -5.25 2.55 -29.43
C ASP A 74 -4.32 2.76 -30.65
N ALA A 75 -4.04 4.03 -31.00
CA ALA A 75 -3.09 4.35 -32.07
C ALA A 75 -1.65 3.89 -31.75
N VAL A 76 -1.19 4.06 -30.51
CA VAL A 76 0.11 3.59 -30.04
C VAL A 76 0.21 2.07 -30.16
N VAL A 77 -0.80 1.33 -29.68
CA VAL A 77 -0.86 -0.15 -29.79
C VAL A 77 -0.81 -0.58 -31.24
N ILE A 78 -1.62 0.01 -32.12
CA ILE A 78 -1.67 -0.31 -33.56
C ILE A 78 -0.33 -0.02 -34.26
N SER A 79 0.42 0.98 -33.79
CA SER A 79 1.74 1.32 -34.33
C SER A 79 2.85 0.32 -33.96
N THR A 80 2.60 -0.59 -33.01
CA THR A 80 3.58 -1.59 -32.55
C THR A 80 3.36 -2.96 -33.18
N SER A 81 4.39 -3.81 -33.19
CA SER A 81 4.23 -5.21 -33.63
C SER A 81 3.38 -6.06 -32.68
N ALA A 82 3.10 -5.59 -31.46
CA ALA A 82 2.30 -6.33 -30.48
C ALA A 82 0.87 -6.58 -30.95
N VAL A 83 0.32 -5.69 -31.78
CA VAL A 83 -1.02 -5.82 -32.40
C VAL A 83 -1.12 -6.98 -33.40
N SER A 84 0.01 -7.59 -33.79
CA SER A 84 0.04 -8.82 -34.60
C SER A 84 0.09 -10.11 -33.75
N VAL A 85 0.30 -9.97 -32.44
CA VAL A 85 0.46 -11.06 -31.47
C VAL A 85 -0.75 -11.19 -30.56
N CYS A 86 -1.35 -10.06 -30.19
CA CYS A 86 -2.40 -9.97 -29.20
C CYS A 86 -3.55 -9.09 -29.69
N ASP A 87 -4.77 -9.54 -29.38
CA ASP A 87 -5.99 -8.74 -29.52
C ASP A 87 -6.40 -8.07 -28.19
N GLN A 88 -5.77 -8.45 -27.08
CA GLN A 88 -6.08 -7.99 -25.73
C GLN A 88 -4.83 -7.51 -25.00
N PHE A 89 -4.98 -6.38 -24.31
CA PHE A 89 -3.91 -5.71 -23.61
C PHE A 89 -4.34 -5.33 -22.20
N TRP A 90 -3.64 -5.80 -21.18
CA TRP A 90 -3.88 -5.34 -19.81
C TRP A 90 -3.65 -3.83 -19.69
N ILE A 91 -4.57 -3.21 -18.97
CA ILE A 91 -4.52 -1.82 -18.51
C ILE A 91 -4.72 -1.82 -16.98
N GLY A 92 -4.40 -0.72 -16.31
CA GLY A 92 -4.32 -0.66 -14.84
C GLY A 92 -5.68 -0.64 -14.12
N GLY A 93 -6.78 -0.80 -14.85
CA GLY A 93 -8.13 -0.76 -14.31
C GLY A 93 -8.48 -2.03 -13.57
N ASN A 94 -9.08 -1.89 -12.39
CA ASN A 94 -9.49 -3.03 -11.57
C ASN A 94 -10.70 -2.72 -10.68
N ASP A 95 -11.47 -3.76 -10.32
CA ASP A 95 -12.50 -3.76 -9.26
C ASP A 95 -12.21 -4.89 -8.27
N PHE A 96 -11.08 -4.79 -7.55
CA PHE A 96 -10.69 -5.80 -6.55
C PHE A 96 -11.63 -5.82 -5.34
N ASP A 97 -12.24 -4.68 -5.02
CA ASP A 97 -13.20 -4.53 -3.93
C ASP A 97 -14.57 -5.16 -4.23
N ARG A 98 -14.81 -5.55 -5.49
CA ARG A 98 -16.06 -6.16 -6.00
C ARG A 98 -17.30 -5.33 -5.68
N ASN A 99 -17.15 -4.02 -5.70
CA ASN A 99 -18.20 -3.07 -5.37
C ASN A 99 -18.80 -2.42 -6.63
N GLY A 100 -18.34 -2.81 -7.82
CA GLY A 100 -18.76 -2.26 -9.11
C GLY A 100 -18.15 -0.89 -9.41
N GLN A 101 -17.19 -0.41 -8.60
CA GLN A 101 -16.43 0.80 -8.83
C GLN A 101 -15.00 0.44 -9.21
N TYR A 102 -14.62 0.80 -10.42
CA TYR A 102 -13.28 0.54 -10.93
C TYR A 102 -12.31 1.63 -10.50
N THR A 103 -11.05 1.26 -10.31
CA THR A 103 -9.95 2.16 -9.93
C THR A 103 -8.74 1.94 -10.82
N TRP A 104 -7.89 2.97 -10.95
CA TRP A 104 -6.59 2.87 -11.61
C TRP A 104 -5.48 2.68 -10.58
N LEU A 105 -4.49 1.85 -10.91
CA LEU A 105 -3.32 1.59 -10.06
C LEU A 105 -2.47 2.82 -9.75
N ASP A 106 -2.39 3.76 -10.69
CA ASP A 106 -1.64 5.00 -10.57
C ASP A 106 -2.38 6.09 -9.76
N GLY A 107 -3.59 5.79 -9.27
CA GLY A 107 -4.41 6.71 -8.50
C GLY A 107 -5.13 7.78 -9.31
N ASN A 108 -5.07 7.74 -10.65
CA ASN A 108 -5.89 8.62 -11.48
C ASN A 108 -7.38 8.40 -11.17
N PRO A 109 -8.21 9.47 -11.19
CA PRO A 109 -9.63 9.33 -10.93
C PRO A 109 -10.30 8.51 -12.04
N TRP A 110 -11.17 7.59 -11.65
CA TRP A 110 -12.02 6.86 -12.58
C TRP A 110 -13.15 7.79 -13.07
N GLY A 111 -12.91 8.49 -14.18
CA GLY A 111 -13.85 9.47 -14.75
C GLY A 111 -14.26 9.22 -16.20
N TYR A 112 -13.73 8.16 -16.82
CA TYR A 112 -13.98 7.82 -18.20
C TYR A 112 -14.07 6.30 -18.36
N ASP A 113 -15.04 5.86 -19.16
CA ASP A 113 -15.28 4.47 -19.46
C ASP A 113 -15.29 4.25 -20.97
N ASN A 114 -14.62 3.19 -21.44
CA ASN A 114 -14.72 2.74 -22.83
C ASN A 114 -15.17 1.28 -22.93
N TRP A 115 -16.09 0.85 -22.06
CA TRP A 115 -16.59 -0.52 -22.02
C TRP A 115 -17.11 -1.02 -23.39
N ALA A 116 -16.78 -2.27 -23.70
CA ALA A 116 -17.36 -3.02 -24.80
C ALA A 116 -18.83 -3.36 -24.50
N SER A 117 -19.57 -3.77 -25.54
CA SER A 117 -20.95 -4.20 -25.36
C SER A 117 -21.05 -5.38 -24.38
N GLY A 118 -21.88 -5.25 -23.34
CA GLY A 118 -22.06 -6.28 -22.31
C GLY A 118 -20.99 -6.27 -21.21
N GLN A 119 -20.18 -5.22 -21.12
CA GLN A 119 -19.17 -5.03 -20.08
C GLN A 119 -19.53 -3.84 -19.18
N PRO A 120 -19.05 -3.81 -17.93
CA PRO A 120 -18.21 -4.82 -17.28
C PRO A 120 -18.95 -6.11 -16.89
N ASP A 121 -18.27 -7.26 -16.95
CA ASP A 121 -18.68 -8.47 -16.24
C ASP A 121 -18.23 -8.37 -14.77
N ILE A 122 -19.20 -8.17 -13.87
CA ILE A 122 -18.98 -7.98 -12.43
C ILE A 122 -18.40 -9.20 -11.71
N SER A 123 -18.34 -10.37 -12.36
CA SER A 123 -17.68 -11.55 -11.79
C SER A 123 -16.15 -11.50 -11.92
N GLN A 124 -15.62 -10.54 -12.67
CA GLN A 124 -14.22 -10.42 -13.05
C GLN A 124 -13.66 -9.06 -12.62
N GLN A 125 -12.39 -9.03 -12.21
CA GLN A 125 -11.82 -7.89 -11.50
C GLN A 125 -10.80 -7.09 -12.32
N CYS A 126 -10.14 -7.69 -13.31
CA CYS A 126 -9.04 -7.05 -14.04
C CYS A 126 -9.49 -6.54 -15.40
N VAL A 127 -9.03 -5.36 -15.83
CA VAL A 127 -9.48 -4.74 -17.07
C VAL A 127 -8.45 -4.88 -18.19
N SER A 128 -8.90 -5.28 -19.37
CA SER A 128 -8.12 -5.26 -20.61
C SER A 128 -8.75 -4.33 -21.65
N SER A 129 -7.89 -3.76 -22.51
CA SER A 129 -8.27 -3.03 -23.71
C SER A 129 -8.08 -3.90 -24.94
N THR A 130 -9.08 -3.89 -25.82
CA THR A 130 -9.11 -4.61 -27.09
C THR A 130 -8.37 -3.82 -28.18
N ALA A 131 -7.47 -4.48 -28.90
CA ALA A 131 -6.85 -3.88 -30.08
C ALA A 131 -7.79 -3.88 -31.28
N ARG A 132 -7.62 -2.91 -32.19
CA ARG A 132 -8.33 -2.80 -33.50
C ARG A 132 -9.85 -2.61 -33.39
N THR A 133 -10.37 -2.43 -32.19
CA THR A 133 -11.76 -2.09 -31.89
C THR A 133 -11.80 -0.82 -31.05
N THR A 134 -11.09 0.24 -31.46
CA THR A 134 -11.09 1.56 -30.81
C THR A 134 -10.73 1.52 -29.32
N GLY A 135 -9.87 0.57 -28.93
CA GLY A 135 -9.47 0.38 -27.54
C GLY A 135 -10.60 0.05 -26.57
N LYS A 136 -11.67 -0.67 -26.97
CA LYS A 136 -12.80 -0.99 -26.08
C LYS A 136 -12.38 -1.88 -24.91
N TRP A 137 -12.94 -1.65 -23.73
CA TRP A 137 -12.54 -2.35 -22.50
C TRP A 137 -13.45 -3.52 -22.16
N LYS A 138 -12.89 -4.54 -21.52
CA LYS A 138 -13.65 -5.60 -20.86
C LYS A 138 -12.99 -5.98 -19.55
N THR A 139 -13.76 -6.55 -18.64
CA THR A 139 -13.20 -7.27 -17.50
C THR A 139 -12.82 -8.68 -17.92
N GLU A 140 -11.80 -9.23 -17.23
CA GLU A 140 -11.25 -10.57 -17.41
C GLU A 140 -10.80 -11.14 -16.05
N PRO A 141 -10.79 -12.48 -15.86
CA PRO A 141 -10.14 -13.08 -14.71
C PRO A 141 -8.65 -12.73 -14.69
N CYS A 142 -8.14 -12.21 -13.57
CA CYS A 142 -6.77 -11.68 -13.48
C CYS A 142 -5.66 -12.69 -13.83
N GLY A 143 -5.96 -13.98 -13.73
CA GLY A 143 -5.03 -15.08 -14.04
C GLY A 143 -4.95 -15.47 -15.52
N VAL A 144 -5.70 -14.83 -16.44
CA VAL A 144 -5.49 -15.06 -17.88
C VAL A 144 -4.26 -14.31 -18.37
N GLU A 145 -3.62 -14.79 -19.44
CA GLU A 145 -2.43 -14.12 -19.96
C GLU A 145 -2.77 -13.23 -21.16
N ASN A 146 -2.50 -11.93 -21.03
CA ASN A 146 -2.65 -10.96 -22.12
C ASN A 146 -1.33 -10.20 -22.35
N CYS A 147 -1.18 -9.61 -23.53
CA CYS A 147 -0.21 -8.53 -23.71
C CYS A 147 -0.58 -7.36 -22.79
N PHE A 148 0.23 -6.32 -22.70
CA PHE A 148 -0.05 -5.24 -21.76
C PHE A 148 0.61 -3.92 -22.14
N ILE A 149 0.07 -2.83 -21.59
CA ILE A 149 0.50 -1.47 -21.89
C ILE A 149 0.93 -0.83 -20.58
N CYS A 150 2.21 -0.48 -20.49
CA CYS A 150 2.73 0.32 -19.40
C CYS A 150 2.65 1.80 -19.73
N GLU A 151 2.56 2.64 -18.72
CA GLU A 151 2.74 4.08 -18.81
C GLU A 151 3.80 4.59 -17.83
N MET A 152 4.35 5.77 -18.09
CA MET A 152 5.18 6.54 -17.16
C MET A 152 5.13 8.03 -17.51
N PHE A 153 5.63 8.90 -16.63
CA PHE A 153 5.84 10.32 -16.91
C PHE A 153 7.32 10.71 -16.90
N THR A 154 7.79 11.39 -17.95
CA THR A 154 9.15 11.94 -18.03
C THR A 154 9.25 13.19 -17.15
N GLY A 155 10.11 13.15 -16.13
CA GLY A 155 10.52 14.33 -15.36
C GLY A 155 9.85 14.56 -14.02
N GLY A 156 9.19 13.55 -13.44
CA GLY A 156 8.67 13.62 -12.08
C GLY A 156 7.59 14.69 -11.85
N LEU A 157 7.11 15.32 -12.92
CA LEU A 157 6.05 16.31 -12.91
C LEU A 157 4.85 15.73 -13.66
N SER A 158 3.99 15.02 -12.94
CA SER A 158 2.60 14.85 -13.34
C SER A 158 1.94 16.22 -13.33
N SER A 159 1.65 16.76 -14.50
CA SER A 159 0.97 18.03 -14.69
C SER A 159 -0.35 17.77 -15.41
N THR A 160 -1.46 17.92 -14.68
CA THR A 160 -2.61 18.73 -15.16
C THR A 160 -3.45 19.23 -14.00
N SER A 161 -3.55 20.56 -13.95
CA SER A 161 -4.52 21.36 -13.19
C SER A 161 -5.98 20.98 -13.54
N PRO A 162 -6.92 21.00 -12.58
CA PRO A 162 -8.33 20.69 -12.86
C PRO A 162 -9.02 21.79 -13.68
N PRO A 163 -9.82 21.46 -14.72
CA PRO A 163 -10.69 22.42 -15.40
C PRO A 163 -11.91 22.80 -14.53
N PRO A 164 -12.56 23.95 -14.80
CA PRO A 164 -13.52 24.57 -13.89
C PRO A 164 -14.79 23.72 -13.71
N THR A 165 -15.12 23.50 -12.44
CA THR A 165 -16.30 22.81 -11.94
C THR A 165 -17.60 23.36 -12.55
N THR A 166 -18.36 22.52 -13.23
CA THR A 166 -19.78 22.79 -13.52
C THR A 166 -20.62 22.03 -12.51
N THR A 167 -21.38 22.81 -11.73
CA THR A 167 -22.27 22.38 -10.65
C THR A 167 -23.33 21.38 -11.12
N SER A 168 -23.38 20.21 -10.50
CA SER A 168 -24.58 19.37 -10.47
C SER A 168 -24.96 19.06 -9.02
N THR A 169 -26.05 19.68 -8.59
CA THR A 169 -26.72 19.55 -7.31
C THR A 169 -27.24 18.13 -7.10
N THR A 170 -26.80 17.41 -6.06
CA THR A 170 -27.65 16.38 -5.42
C THR A 170 -27.29 16.19 -3.93
N THR A 171 -28.17 16.75 -3.11
CA THR A 171 -28.66 16.38 -1.77
C THR A 171 -27.87 15.40 -0.88
N THR A 172 -27.26 15.98 0.16
CA THR A 172 -27.11 15.57 1.57
C THR A 172 -27.31 14.10 1.99
N SER A 173 -26.24 13.52 2.56
CA SER A 173 -26.32 12.76 3.80
C SER A 173 -25.05 12.99 4.64
N THR A 174 -25.22 13.05 5.95
CA THR A 174 -24.42 13.76 6.97
C THR A 174 -23.08 13.14 7.36
N ARG A 175 -22.14 14.04 7.72
CA ARG A 175 -20.72 13.92 8.04
C ARG A 175 -20.44 13.83 9.56
N THR A 176 -19.40 13.11 9.96
CA THR A 176 -18.51 13.34 11.13
C THR A 176 -17.28 12.42 11.01
N SER A 177 -16.02 12.77 11.28
CA SER A 177 -15.34 14.03 11.63
C SER A 177 -13.82 13.85 11.42
N VAL A 178 -13.23 14.57 10.46
CA VAL A 178 -11.78 14.81 10.38
C VAL A 178 -11.43 15.81 11.48
N VAL A 179 -10.50 15.49 12.36
CA VAL A 179 -10.04 16.42 13.41
C VAL A 179 -9.17 17.49 12.74
N ASN A 180 -9.65 18.73 12.71
CA ASN A 180 -8.82 19.87 12.33
C ASN A 180 -7.79 20.17 13.43
N PRO A 181 -6.52 20.50 13.09
CA PRO A 181 -5.52 20.94 14.05
C PRO A 181 -5.94 22.20 14.80
N PRO A 182 -5.44 22.41 16.04
CA PRO A 182 -5.75 23.60 16.82
C PRO A 182 -5.15 24.86 16.16
N THR A 183 -5.92 25.92 16.29
CA THR A 183 -5.74 27.27 15.78
C THR A 183 -4.32 27.82 15.98
N ALA A 184 -3.54 27.83 14.89
CA ALA A 184 -2.50 28.81 14.67
C ALA A 184 -2.68 29.37 13.24
N THR A 185 -2.49 30.68 13.12
CA THR A 185 -2.53 31.57 11.95
C THR A 185 -2.29 30.89 10.58
N PRO A 186 -2.99 31.27 9.49
CA PRO A 186 -2.99 30.52 8.22
C PRO A 186 -1.63 30.59 7.51
N ALA A 187 -0.74 29.67 7.87
CA ALA A 187 0.30 29.16 7.00
C ALA A 187 -0.26 27.91 6.32
N THR A 188 -0.18 27.90 4.99
CA THR A 188 -0.45 26.75 4.12
C THR A 188 0.05 25.46 4.78
N ALA A 189 -0.82 24.46 4.94
CA ALA A 189 -0.43 23.17 5.50
C ALA A 189 0.83 22.65 4.77
N PRO A 190 1.85 22.16 5.49
CA PRO A 190 3.09 21.74 4.83
C PRO A 190 2.80 20.56 3.90
N THR A 191 3.32 20.64 2.68
CA THR A 191 2.94 19.73 1.59
C THR A 191 3.59 18.34 1.65
N ASN A 192 4.44 18.05 2.64
CA ASN A 192 5.24 16.82 2.73
C ASN A 192 5.24 16.21 4.14
N MET A 193 4.09 15.75 4.63
CA MET A 193 4.02 14.94 5.86
C MET A 193 4.15 13.48 5.45
N THR A 194 5.26 12.81 5.75
CA THR A 194 5.52 11.44 5.28
C THR A 194 5.08 10.37 6.27
N ASP A 195 4.87 10.75 7.53
CA ASP A 195 4.38 9.91 8.60
C ASP A 195 3.73 10.76 9.72
N CYS A 196 3.29 10.10 10.80
CA CYS A 196 2.71 10.77 11.96
C CYS A 196 3.75 11.53 12.79
N ARG A 197 5.05 11.21 12.64
CA ARG A 197 6.12 11.91 13.33
C ARG A 197 6.29 13.31 12.74
N ASP A 198 6.17 13.47 11.43
CA ASP A 198 6.21 14.79 10.79
C ASP A 198 5.08 15.69 11.27
N TRP A 199 3.86 15.14 11.38
CA TRP A 199 2.72 15.86 11.96
C TRP A 199 2.97 16.26 13.42
N PHE A 200 3.55 15.35 14.19
CA PHE A 200 3.92 15.62 15.58
C PHE A 200 4.99 16.71 15.68
N ASP A 201 6.05 16.65 14.87
CA ASP A 201 7.10 17.66 14.84
C ASP A 201 6.55 19.03 14.42
N TYR A 202 5.52 19.05 13.56
CA TYR A 202 4.79 20.26 13.17
C TYR A 202 3.88 20.84 14.26
N GLY A 203 3.62 20.09 15.33
CA GLY A 203 2.85 20.56 16.48
C GLY A 203 1.50 19.86 16.69
N ALA A 204 1.15 18.85 15.89
CA ALA A 204 -0.03 18.04 16.15
C ALA A 204 0.13 17.23 17.44
N ARG A 205 -0.90 17.25 18.32
CA ARG A 205 -0.85 16.61 19.65
C ARG A 205 -2.08 15.75 19.96
N THR A 206 -3.04 15.68 19.05
CA THR A 206 -4.29 14.94 19.25
C THR A 206 -4.23 13.64 18.47
N ASP A 207 -4.56 12.52 19.10
CA ASP A 207 -4.79 11.26 18.38
C ASP A 207 -5.89 11.45 17.33
N GLY A 208 -5.78 10.78 16.18
CA GLY A 208 -6.80 10.84 15.15
C GLY A 208 -6.29 10.46 13.77
N ILE A 209 -7.12 10.67 12.76
CA ILE A 209 -6.75 10.40 11.37
C ILE A 209 -6.02 11.60 10.78
N TYR A 210 -4.87 11.34 10.17
CA TYR A 210 -4.06 12.33 9.45
C TYR A 210 -3.68 11.78 8.08
N SER A 211 -3.58 12.67 7.11
CA SER A 211 -3.09 12.32 5.78
C SER A 211 -1.56 12.40 5.72
N ILE A 212 -0.91 11.36 5.22
CA ILE A 212 0.54 11.27 5.03
C ILE A 212 0.85 10.91 3.57
N ASN A 213 2.04 11.24 3.10
CA ASN A 213 2.57 10.89 1.78
C ASN A 213 3.93 10.21 1.93
N PRO A 214 3.97 8.90 2.26
CA PRO A 214 5.17 8.21 2.71
C PRO A 214 6.29 8.13 1.68
N ASP A 215 5.94 8.00 0.40
CA ASP A 215 6.87 7.82 -0.72
C ASP A 215 6.93 9.05 -1.65
N GLY A 216 6.23 10.13 -1.28
CA GLY A 216 6.09 11.33 -2.10
C GLY A 216 5.15 11.16 -3.29
N ARG A 217 4.52 9.99 -3.49
CA ARG A 217 3.67 9.70 -4.65
C ARG A 217 2.19 9.85 -4.33
N ARG A 218 1.72 9.27 -3.22
CA ARG A 218 0.30 9.26 -2.86
C ARG A 218 0.05 9.62 -1.41
N SER A 219 -0.90 10.53 -1.21
CA SER A 219 -1.47 10.75 0.12
C SER A 219 -2.41 9.61 0.51
N ILE A 220 -2.17 9.05 1.68
CA ILE A 220 -3.00 8.05 2.35
C ILE A 220 -3.41 8.58 3.72
N ASP A 221 -4.56 8.14 4.21
CA ASP A 221 -4.97 8.41 5.59
C ASP A 221 -4.40 7.34 6.52
N VAL A 222 -3.91 7.78 7.68
CA VAL A 222 -3.43 6.90 8.75
C VAL A 222 -3.97 7.36 10.10
N TYR A 223 -4.13 6.43 11.03
CA TYR A 223 -4.38 6.82 12.42
C TYR A 223 -3.05 7.16 13.10
N CYS A 224 -2.92 8.39 13.57
CA CYS A 224 -1.79 8.83 14.37
C CYS A 224 -2.12 8.77 15.85
N ASP A 225 -1.24 8.12 16.60
CA ASP A 225 -1.20 8.14 18.06
C ASP A 225 -0.17 9.20 18.48
N MET A 226 -0.69 10.35 18.90
CA MET A 226 0.07 11.55 19.26
C MET A 226 0.35 11.65 20.75
N THR A 227 -0.17 10.71 21.54
CA THR A 227 -0.17 10.80 23.00
C THR A 227 0.69 9.74 23.67
N THR A 228 0.77 8.53 23.11
CA THR A 228 1.50 7.41 23.72
C THR A 228 3.01 7.58 23.58
N ASP A 229 3.75 7.42 24.68
CA ASP A 229 5.23 7.37 24.68
C ASP A 229 5.90 8.50 23.88
N GLY A 230 5.43 9.73 24.07
CA GLY A 230 5.97 10.91 23.37
C GLY A 230 5.42 11.14 21.95
N GLY A 231 4.44 10.36 21.51
CA GLY A 231 3.62 10.62 20.33
C GLY A 231 4.32 10.50 18.98
N GLY A 232 3.56 10.80 17.93
CA GLY A 232 4.03 10.76 16.54
C GLY A 232 4.11 9.34 15.97
N TRP A 233 3.23 8.45 16.42
CA TRP A 233 3.19 7.06 15.97
C TRP A 233 2.16 6.87 14.86
N THR A 234 2.58 6.24 13.77
CA THR A 234 1.69 5.77 12.70
C THR A 234 1.17 4.38 13.04
N VAL A 235 -0.13 4.24 13.29
CA VAL A 235 -0.75 2.94 13.62
C VAL A 235 -0.93 2.12 12.35
N ILE A 236 -0.40 0.89 12.37
CA ILE A 236 -0.44 -0.06 11.22
C ILE A 236 -1.43 -1.20 11.43
N GLN A 237 -1.77 -1.49 12.67
CA GLN A 237 -2.77 -2.49 13.04
C GLN A 237 -3.55 -1.99 14.24
N ARG A 238 -4.86 -2.22 14.23
CA ARG A 238 -5.74 -1.97 15.36
C ARG A 238 -6.77 -3.09 15.50
N ARG A 239 -6.93 -3.60 16.71
CA ARG A 239 -8.00 -4.54 17.11
C ARG A 239 -8.66 -4.01 18.37
N ILE A 240 -9.97 -3.82 18.34
CA ILE A 240 -10.80 -3.31 19.45
C ILE A 240 -11.98 -4.22 19.77
N ASP A 241 -12.43 -5.02 18.81
CA ASP A 241 -13.55 -5.98 18.92
C ASP A 241 -13.48 -7.06 17.79
N ASP A 242 -14.55 -7.85 17.64
CA ASP A 242 -14.69 -8.93 16.65
C ASP A 242 -15.48 -8.54 15.38
N ASN A 243 -15.81 -7.26 15.18
CA ASN A 243 -16.64 -6.81 14.06
C ASN A 243 -15.94 -6.87 12.69
N LEU A 244 -14.63 -7.17 12.67
CA LEU A 244 -13.86 -7.39 11.46
C LEU A 244 -12.99 -8.63 11.58
N SER A 245 -13.12 -9.54 10.61
CA SER A 245 -12.29 -10.73 10.54
C SER A 245 -10.92 -10.41 9.95
N PHE A 246 -9.87 -10.90 10.63
CA PHE A 246 -8.47 -10.83 10.19
C PHE A 246 -7.92 -12.20 9.78
N TYR A 247 -8.43 -13.28 10.38
CA TYR A 247 -7.84 -14.62 10.25
C TYR A 247 -8.11 -15.29 8.90
N ASP A 248 -9.14 -14.84 8.18
CA ASP A 248 -9.57 -15.37 6.88
C ASP A 248 -9.22 -14.44 5.71
N LYS A 249 -8.41 -13.41 5.98
CA LYS A 249 -7.95 -12.45 4.97
C LYS A 249 -6.85 -13.08 4.11
N LEU A 250 -6.93 -12.82 2.82
CA LEU A 250 -6.05 -13.37 1.79
C LEU A 250 -4.75 -12.56 1.67
N TRP A 251 -3.79 -13.05 0.90
CA TRP A 251 -2.52 -12.38 0.64
C TRP A 251 -2.75 -10.95 0.14
N ASN A 252 -3.62 -10.81 -0.86
CA ASN A 252 -3.93 -9.51 -1.44
C ASN A 252 -4.57 -8.55 -0.43
N ASP A 253 -5.42 -9.05 0.48
CA ASP A 253 -6.04 -8.21 1.51
C ASP A 253 -4.97 -7.64 2.47
N TYR A 254 -4.02 -8.47 2.89
CA TYR A 254 -2.90 -8.02 3.74
C TYR A 254 -1.92 -7.13 2.98
N LYS A 255 -1.71 -7.38 1.69
CA LYS A 255 -0.89 -6.54 0.81
C LYS A 255 -1.41 -5.11 0.73
N VAL A 256 -2.68 -4.93 0.36
CA VAL A 256 -3.27 -3.61 0.13
C VAL A 256 -3.85 -2.96 1.39
N GLY A 257 -4.11 -3.77 2.43
CA GLY A 257 -4.78 -3.33 3.65
C GLY A 257 -6.28 -3.55 3.60
N PHE A 258 -6.92 -3.51 4.77
CA PHE A 258 -8.36 -3.68 4.88
C PHE A 258 -8.97 -2.86 6.01
N ASN A 259 -10.21 -2.41 5.75
CA ASN A 259 -11.01 -1.47 6.52
C ASN A 259 -10.39 -0.07 6.69
N ASN A 260 -10.81 0.86 5.83
CA ASN A 260 -10.38 2.28 5.87
C ASN A 260 -11.03 3.08 7.00
N GLY A 261 -11.92 2.47 7.81
CA GLY A 261 -12.42 3.07 9.04
C GLY A 261 -11.36 3.02 10.15
N LEU A 262 -10.29 3.79 10.01
CA LEU A 262 -9.05 3.76 10.82
C LEU A 262 -9.24 4.01 12.33
N GLU A 263 -10.44 4.39 12.77
CA GLU A 263 -10.81 4.45 14.19
C GLU A 263 -11.26 3.09 14.76
N ASN A 264 -11.56 2.13 13.89
CA ASN A 264 -12.02 0.78 14.20
C ASN A 264 -10.89 -0.25 13.98
N ASN A 265 -11.24 -1.53 13.82
CA ASN A 265 -10.25 -2.56 13.50
C ASN A 265 -9.71 -2.36 12.08
N PHE A 266 -8.40 -2.38 11.86
CA PHE A 266 -7.84 -2.34 10.50
C PHE A 266 -6.44 -2.97 10.42
N TRP A 267 -6.03 -3.27 9.19
CA TRP A 267 -4.64 -3.52 8.81
C TRP A 267 -4.26 -2.53 7.70
N LEU A 268 -3.15 -1.81 7.87
CA LEU A 268 -2.79 -0.70 6.98
C LEU A 268 -2.37 -1.16 5.58
N GLY A 269 -1.87 -2.39 5.45
CA GLY A 269 -1.39 -2.94 4.18
C GLY A 269 0.14 -3.09 4.16
N ASN A 270 0.60 -4.27 3.76
CA ASN A 270 2.03 -4.62 3.75
C ASN A 270 2.84 -3.73 2.81
N ASP A 271 2.26 -3.27 1.69
CA ASP A 271 2.94 -2.36 0.76
C ASP A 271 3.27 -1.02 1.44
N ILE A 272 2.33 -0.46 2.21
CA ILE A 272 2.55 0.78 2.95
C ILE A 272 3.48 0.55 4.14
N ILE A 273 3.34 -0.57 4.84
CA ILE A 273 4.22 -0.91 5.97
C ILE A 273 5.67 -1.09 5.49
N HIS A 274 5.89 -1.72 4.34
CA HIS A 274 7.20 -1.81 3.69
C HIS A 274 7.79 -0.41 3.46
N VAL A 275 7.04 0.49 2.82
CA VAL A 275 7.51 1.87 2.59
C VAL A 275 7.84 2.59 3.90
N LEU A 276 6.93 2.54 4.88
CA LEU A 276 7.11 3.22 6.17
C LEU A 276 8.30 2.72 6.97
N THR A 277 8.67 1.44 6.84
CA THR A 277 9.81 0.84 7.55
C THR A 277 11.14 1.03 6.81
N ASN A 278 11.14 1.28 5.50
CA ASN A 278 12.36 1.43 4.69
C ASN A 278 12.68 2.89 4.31
N LYS A 279 11.73 3.83 4.39
CA LYS A 279 11.96 5.23 3.99
C LYS A 279 12.94 5.97 4.90
N ASP A 280 13.04 5.56 6.16
CA ASP A 280 13.92 6.15 7.17
C ASP A 280 14.96 5.13 7.63
N SER A 281 16.16 5.59 7.99
CA SER A 281 17.27 4.72 8.41
C SER A 281 17.02 3.98 9.74
N ASN A 282 16.04 4.43 10.53
CA ASN A 282 15.67 3.80 11.79
C ASN A 282 14.20 4.04 12.12
N VAL A 283 13.40 2.98 12.05
CA VAL A 283 11.98 2.97 12.39
C VAL A 283 11.75 2.02 13.55
N ALA A 284 11.21 2.55 14.65
CA ALA A 284 10.80 1.74 15.78
C ALA A 284 9.40 1.15 15.55
N VAL A 285 9.19 -0.06 16.05
CA VAL A 285 7.86 -0.68 16.15
C VAL A 285 7.48 -0.79 17.61
N ARG A 286 6.21 -0.49 17.91
CA ARG A 286 5.60 -0.70 19.22
C ARG A 286 4.33 -1.51 19.09
N VAL A 287 4.17 -2.48 19.98
CA VAL A 287 2.95 -3.26 20.18
C VAL A 287 2.37 -2.88 21.53
N ASP A 288 1.07 -2.57 21.55
CA ASP A 288 0.30 -2.37 22.79
C ASP A 288 -0.86 -3.36 22.83
N ILE A 289 -1.09 -3.93 24.01
CA ILE A 289 -2.05 -5.02 24.26
C ILE A 289 -2.86 -4.66 25.50
N TRP A 290 -4.19 -4.77 25.40
CA TRP A 290 -5.09 -4.49 26.51
C TRP A 290 -6.06 -5.64 26.77
N GLY A 291 -6.16 -6.00 28.04
CA GLY A 291 -7.06 -6.99 28.58
C GLY A 291 -6.83 -8.40 28.08
N ASP A 292 -7.44 -9.35 28.74
CA ASP A 292 -7.40 -10.76 28.36
C ASP A 292 -8.83 -11.31 28.33
N ARG A 293 -9.22 -11.89 27.20
CA ARG A 293 -10.52 -12.52 26.99
C ARG A 293 -10.58 -13.93 27.56
N ASN A 294 -9.45 -14.55 27.89
CA ASN A 294 -9.43 -15.89 28.47
C ASN A 294 -10.31 -15.91 29.74
N PRO A 295 -11.36 -16.75 29.80
CA PRO A 295 -12.24 -16.83 30.96
C PRO A 295 -11.54 -17.17 32.27
N ASN A 296 -10.36 -17.80 32.19
CA ASN A 296 -9.55 -18.18 33.33
C ASN A 296 -8.39 -17.20 33.61
N SER A 297 -8.37 -16.04 32.95
CA SER A 297 -7.30 -15.06 33.13
C SER A 297 -7.24 -14.57 34.57
N THR A 298 -6.03 -14.53 35.14
CA THR A 298 -5.75 -13.87 36.42
C THR A 298 -5.63 -12.36 36.27
N ASN A 299 -5.48 -11.85 35.05
CA ASN A 299 -5.34 -10.42 34.75
C ASN A 299 -6.21 -9.97 33.56
N PRO A 300 -7.54 -10.07 33.64
CA PRO A 300 -8.46 -9.81 32.52
C PRO A 300 -8.46 -8.35 32.01
N ASN A 301 -7.90 -7.41 32.78
CA ASN A 301 -7.80 -5.98 32.42
C ASN A 301 -6.35 -5.50 32.36
N GLY A 302 -5.40 -6.44 32.18
CA GLY A 302 -3.98 -6.11 32.09
C GLY A 302 -3.64 -5.21 30.91
N TYR A 303 -2.43 -4.65 30.95
CA TYR A 303 -1.84 -3.88 29.87
C TYR A 303 -0.40 -4.33 29.68
N TRP A 304 -0.03 -4.61 28.44
CA TRP A 304 1.30 -5.06 28.06
C TRP A 304 1.78 -4.28 26.84
N SER A 305 3.09 -4.09 26.72
CA SER A 305 3.66 -3.46 25.54
C SER A 305 5.06 -3.97 25.24
N GLU A 306 5.37 -4.09 23.96
CA GLU A 306 6.67 -4.48 23.43
C GLU A 306 7.15 -3.39 22.46
N MET A 307 8.46 -3.13 22.41
CA MET A 307 9.01 -2.12 21.52
C MET A 307 10.42 -2.48 21.05
N HIS A 308 10.66 -2.33 19.75
CA HIS A 308 11.95 -2.52 19.10
C HIS A 308 12.36 -1.25 18.36
N ASN A 309 13.63 -0.87 18.48
CA ASN A 309 14.19 0.38 17.93
C ASN A 309 14.73 0.20 16.50
N GLY A 310 14.08 -0.64 15.69
CA GLY A 310 14.50 -0.90 14.32
C GLY A 310 13.78 -2.09 13.75
N ILE A 311 12.86 -1.84 12.82
CA ILE A 311 12.16 -2.83 12.02
C ILE A 311 12.33 -2.52 10.53
N ILE A 312 12.49 -3.56 9.73
CA ILE A 312 12.40 -3.50 8.27
C ILE A 312 11.43 -4.59 7.83
N ILE A 313 10.52 -4.26 6.93
CA ILE A 313 9.70 -5.24 6.22
C ILE A 313 10.17 -5.24 4.77
N ASP A 314 10.55 -6.39 4.20
CA ASP A 314 10.94 -6.49 2.80
C ASP A 314 9.75 -6.22 1.85
N ASP A 315 9.99 -6.15 0.54
CA ASP A 315 8.93 -6.00 -0.45
C ASP A 315 8.16 -7.33 -0.69
N GLU A 316 7.16 -7.29 -1.58
CA GLU A 316 6.37 -8.47 -1.93
C GLU A 316 7.20 -9.60 -2.56
N ALA A 317 8.20 -9.27 -3.38
CA ALA A 317 9.05 -10.26 -4.05
C ALA A 317 9.88 -11.07 -3.04
N HIS A 318 10.05 -10.54 -1.83
CA HIS A 318 10.67 -11.17 -0.69
C HIS A 318 9.65 -11.45 0.44
N PHE A 319 8.39 -11.63 0.06
CA PHE A 319 7.29 -12.09 0.92
C PHE A 319 7.07 -11.24 2.17
N TYR A 320 7.32 -9.94 2.08
CA TYR A 320 7.23 -9.00 3.20
C TYR A 320 7.99 -9.45 4.43
N ARG A 321 9.13 -10.13 4.27
CA ARG A 321 9.90 -10.70 5.38
C ARG A 321 10.24 -9.64 6.44
N LEU A 322 10.06 -9.99 7.72
CA LEU A 322 10.32 -9.09 8.84
C LEU A 322 11.78 -9.18 9.28
N HIS A 323 12.40 -8.03 9.59
CA HIS A 323 13.72 -7.94 10.18
C HIS A 323 13.72 -6.97 11.35
N LEU A 324 14.37 -7.33 12.46
CA LEU A 324 14.68 -6.42 13.55
C LEU A 324 16.16 -6.02 13.52
N LEU A 325 16.44 -4.71 13.57
CA LEU A 325 17.80 -4.15 13.39
C LEU A 325 18.61 -4.03 14.70
N SER A 326 17.94 -3.97 15.85
CA SER A 326 18.59 -3.83 17.15
C SER A 326 18.41 -5.09 17.98
N GLY A 327 19.51 -5.76 18.30
CA GLY A 327 19.55 -6.79 19.32
C GLY A 327 19.52 -6.18 20.71
N LYS A 328 18.49 -6.54 21.49
CA LYS A 328 18.69 -6.73 22.92
C LYS A 328 18.33 -8.18 23.24
N ALA A 329 19.28 -8.86 23.87
CA ALA A 329 19.05 -10.12 24.56
C ALA A 329 18.11 -9.84 25.76
N ALA A 330 16.80 -9.85 25.53
CA ALA A 330 15.87 -10.24 26.57
C ALA A 330 15.81 -11.77 26.49
N THR A 331 16.27 -12.42 27.55
CA THR A 331 16.12 -13.85 27.85
C THR A 331 15.10 -14.57 26.96
N TYR A 332 15.60 -15.09 25.84
CA TYR A 332 15.19 -16.13 24.89
C TYR A 332 13.77 -16.73 24.81
N GLU A 333 12.74 -16.32 25.57
CA GLU A 333 11.44 -17.03 25.59
C GLU A 333 10.18 -16.13 25.58
N ASP A 334 10.29 -14.80 25.70
CA ASP A 334 9.11 -13.93 25.94
C ASP A 334 8.89 -12.78 24.92
N ASP A 335 9.62 -12.76 23.79
CA ASP A 335 9.55 -11.68 22.79
C ASP A 335 9.03 -12.21 21.44
N ASN A 336 7.77 -11.86 21.11
CA ASN A 336 7.06 -12.49 20.00
C ASN A 336 7.54 -11.92 18.64
N LEU A 337 7.87 -10.62 18.58
CA LEU A 337 8.41 -10.05 17.34
C LEU A 337 9.84 -10.48 17.09
N PHE A 338 10.62 -10.75 18.13
CA PHE A 338 11.95 -11.33 17.98
C PHE A 338 11.89 -12.71 17.32
N LEU A 339 10.96 -13.57 17.75
CA LEU A 339 10.73 -14.88 17.12
C LEU A 339 10.25 -14.75 15.66
N SER A 340 9.52 -13.67 15.36
CA SER A 340 9.05 -13.34 14.00
C SER A 340 10.18 -12.84 13.08
N SER A 341 11.33 -12.43 13.63
CA SER A 341 12.44 -11.87 12.87
C SER A 341 13.08 -12.89 11.94
N GLY A 342 13.21 -12.52 10.68
CA GLY A 342 13.73 -13.35 9.60
C GLY A 342 12.69 -14.30 8.99
N LEU A 343 11.42 -14.26 9.40
CA LEU A 343 10.35 -15.07 8.84
C LEU A 343 9.60 -14.32 7.73
N ASN A 344 9.06 -15.08 6.77
CA ASN A 344 8.23 -14.55 5.70
C ASN A 344 6.80 -14.32 6.20
N PHE A 345 6.12 -13.34 5.63
CA PHE A 345 4.69 -13.18 5.88
C PHE A 345 3.94 -14.31 5.18
N SER A 346 2.87 -14.79 5.82
CA SER A 346 2.04 -15.88 5.30
C SER A 346 0.58 -15.64 5.63
N THR A 347 -0.30 -16.00 4.70
CA THR A 347 -1.77 -15.94 4.81
C THR A 347 -2.38 -17.31 4.53
N VAL A 348 -3.71 -17.43 4.68
CA VAL A 348 -4.44 -18.68 4.45
C VAL A 348 -4.31 -19.24 3.02
N ASP A 349 -4.03 -18.38 2.04
CA ASP A 349 -3.90 -18.68 0.62
C ASP A 349 -2.46 -18.61 0.07
N ALA A 350 -1.54 -18.00 0.81
CA ALA A 350 -0.12 -17.89 0.42
C ALA A 350 0.78 -18.16 1.63
N ILE A 351 1.23 -19.41 1.75
CA ILE A 351 2.01 -19.91 2.89
C ILE A 351 3.49 -20.00 2.51
N HIS A 352 4.29 -19.09 3.05
CA HIS A 352 5.74 -19.00 2.87
C HIS A 352 6.52 -19.46 4.12
N GLY A 353 5.81 -20.12 5.05
CA GLY A 353 6.24 -20.57 6.38
C GLY A 353 5.36 -19.94 7.45
N PRO A 354 4.92 -20.65 8.51
CA PRO A 354 5.21 -22.02 9.02
C PRO A 354 4.35 -23.11 8.34
N SER A 355 4.09 -24.24 9.02
CA SER A 355 3.24 -25.33 8.52
C SER A 355 1.85 -24.84 8.09
N PRO A 356 1.28 -25.33 6.96
CA PRO A 356 -0.09 -25.01 6.55
C PRO A 356 -1.16 -25.27 7.62
N SER A 357 -0.89 -26.18 8.56
CA SER A 357 -1.80 -26.46 9.67
C SER A 357 -2.07 -25.24 10.55
N CYS A 358 -1.16 -24.27 10.66
CA CYS A 358 -1.37 -23.07 11.47
C CYS A 358 -2.54 -22.20 10.96
N TYR A 359 -2.86 -22.30 9.68
CA TYR A 359 -3.99 -21.58 9.05
C TYR A 359 -5.29 -22.40 9.02
N SER A 360 -5.27 -23.62 9.58
CA SER A 360 -6.44 -24.49 9.63
C SER A 360 -7.43 -24.09 10.73
N SER A 361 -8.59 -24.76 10.76
CA SER A 361 -9.60 -24.60 11.81
C SER A 361 -9.10 -24.92 13.22
N ALA A 362 -7.98 -25.63 13.37
CA ALA A 362 -7.41 -25.98 14.66
C ALA A 362 -6.69 -24.81 15.35
N TYR A 363 -6.09 -23.91 14.58
CA TYR A 363 -5.26 -22.79 15.08
C TYR A 363 -5.87 -21.44 14.76
N GLN A 364 -6.49 -21.29 13.57
CA GLN A 364 -7.18 -20.08 13.11
C GLN A 364 -6.29 -18.84 13.18
N SER A 365 -5.02 -19.00 12.77
CA SER A 365 -4.08 -17.90 12.63
C SER A 365 -4.45 -16.97 11.47
N GLY A 366 -4.08 -15.71 11.60
CA GLY A 366 -4.21 -14.71 10.53
C GLY A 366 -2.90 -14.47 9.79
N GLY A 367 -2.91 -13.44 8.93
CA GLY A 367 -1.73 -13.02 8.20
C GLY A 367 -0.64 -12.56 9.17
N TRP A 368 0.47 -13.29 9.24
CA TRP A 368 1.53 -13.01 10.20
C TRP A 368 2.87 -13.65 9.80
N TRP A 369 3.95 -13.22 10.47
CA TRP A 369 5.29 -13.78 10.42
C TRP A 369 5.46 -14.87 11.47
N LEU A 370 4.67 -15.94 11.38
CA LEU A 370 4.53 -16.91 12.48
C LEU A 370 5.78 -17.75 12.70
N TYR A 371 6.29 -17.73 13.93
CA TYR A 371 7.16 -18.76 14.47
C TYR A 371 6.29 -19.86 15.10
N GLY A 372 6.34 -21.07 14.55
CA GLY A 372 5.39 -22.11 14.96
C GLY A 372 3.93 -21.71 14.70
N CYS A 373 2.97 -22.27 15.43
CA CYS A 373 1.55 -21.90 15.29
C CYS A 373 0.99 -21.17 16.54
N SER A 374 1.82 -20.88 17.54
CA SER A 374 1.37 -20.41 18.86
C SER A 374 2.11 -19.17 19.39
N ASP A 375 3.22 -18.78 18.77
CA ASP A 375 4.18 -17.85 19.40
C ASP A 375 3.91 -16.40 18.97
N GLY A 376 2.67 -15.97 19.18
CA GLY A 376 2.17 -14.63 18.90
C GLY A 376 1.47 -14.49 17.55
N ASP A 377 0.20 -14.11 17.58
CA ASP A 377 -0.57 -13.77 16.39
C ASP A 377 -1.65 -12.74 16.75
N LEU A 378 -1.37 -11.46 16.48
CA LEU A 378 -2.33 -10.39 16.74
C LEU A 378 -3.41 -10.27 15.65
N ASN A 379 -3.29 -11.06 14.58
CA ASN A 379 -4.18 -11.07 13.43
C ASN A 379 -5.06 -12.33 13.38
N GLY A 380 -4.87 -13.26 14.31
CA GLY A 380 -5.70 -14.45 14.42
C GLY A 380 -7.15 -14.17 14.80
N LYS A 381 -7.93 -15.24 14.87
CA LYS A 381 -9.37 -15.16 15.14
C LYS A 381 -9.64 -14.65 16.55
N TYR A 382 -10.55 -13.67 16.65
CA TYR A 382 -10.86 -13.00 17.92
C TYR A 382 -11.39 -13.96 19.00
N VAL A 383 -12.27 -14.88 18.61
CA VAL A 383 -12.69 -16.00 19.45
C VAL A 383 -11.93 -17.25 19.00
N PRO A 384 -10.89 -17.68 19.73
CA PRO A 384 -10.05 -18.80 19.33
C PRO A 384 -10.76 -20.13 19.57
N PRO A 385 -10.28 -21.22 18.94
CA PRO A 385 -10.81 -22.55 19.19
C PRO A 385 -10.46 -23.08 20.59
N LYS A 386 -9.38 -22.57 21.19
CA LYS A 386 -8.93 -22.91 22.55
C LYS A 386 -8.25 -21.73 23.23
N TRP A 387 -8.77 -21.33 24.39
CA TRP A 387 -8.23 -20.23 25.20
C TRP A 387 -6.90 -20.60 25.85
N GLY A 388 -5.98 -19.64 25.97
CA GLY A 388 -4.71 -19.80 26.68
C GLY A 388 -3.72 -20.78 26.03
N THR A 389 -3.74 -20.89 24.70
CA THR A 389 -2.86 -21.83 23.94
C THR A 389 -2.07 -21.20 22.79
N GLY A 390 -2.08 -19.87 22.68
CA GLY A 390 -1.45 -19.18 21.55
C GLY A 390 -2.24 -19.29 20.25
N TYR A 391 -3.50 -19.75 20.30
CA TYR A 391 -4.34 -19.90 19.10
C TYR A 391 -5.18 -18.65 18.87
N GLY A 392 -5.43 -18.36 17.59
CA GLY A 392 -6.18 -17.20 17.15
C GLY A 392 -5.50 -15.90 17.58
N PHE A 393 -6.30 -14.92 17.99
CA PHE A 393 -5.81 -13.63 18.44
C PHE A 393 -5.16 -13.78 19.83
N SER A 394 -3.84 -13.92 19.85
CA SER A 394 -3.06 -14.22 21.05
C SER A 394 -1.66 -13.62 21.07
N TRP A 395 -1.09 -13.53 22.26
CA TRP A 395 0.27 -13.06 22.51
C TRP A 395 0.88 -13.84 23.67
N ASP A 396 2.14 -14.24 23.56
CA ASP A 396 2.87 -14.82 24.69
C ASP A 396 3.48 -13.72 25.56
N TYR A 397 3.39 -13.87 26.88
CA TYR A 397 4.05 -13.01 27.85
C TYR A 397 4.41 -13.83 29.08
N GLU A 398 5.71 -14.00 29.35
CA GLU A 398 6.21 -14.78 30.50
C GLU A 398 5.64 -16.22 30.51
N ASN A 399 5.64 -16.88 29.35
CA ASN A 399 5.04 -18.21 29.12
C ASN A 399 3.52 -18.30 29.41
N VAL A 400 2.81 -17.16 29.34
CA VAL A 400 1.36 -17.08 29.47
C VAL A 400 0.77 -16.55 28.17
N TYR A 401 -0.02 -17.39 27.50
CA TYR A 401 -0.77 -16.99 26.33
C TYR A 401 -1.98 -16.12 26.70
N ILE A 402 -1.83 -14.83 26.44
CA ILE A 402 -2.88 -13.82 26.53
C ILE A 402 -3.76 -13.94 25.29
N ASN A 403 -5.08 -13.81 25.43
CA ASN A 403 -6.00 -13.61 24.31
C ASN A 403 -6.51 -12.15 24.34
N PRO A 404 -5.80 -11.18 23.72
CA PRO A 404 -5.94 -9.76 24.03
C PRO A 404 -7.31 -9.20 23.72
N LYS A 405 -7.99 -8.47 24.62
CA LYS A 405 -9.26 -7.79 24.23
C LYS A 405 -9.02 -6.81 23.08
N GLN A 406 -7.90 -6.09 23.11
CA GLN A 406 -7.52 -5.11 22.11
C GLN A 406 -6.01 -5.19 21.83
N SER A 407 -5.60 -4.85 20.61
CA SER A 407 -4.18 -4.65 20.25
C SER A 407 -4.00 -3.44 19.36
N ARG A 408 -2.78 -2.91 19.37
CA ARG A 408 -2.34 -1.88 18.43
C ARG A 408 -0.89 -2.14 18.07
N MET A 409 -0.56 -2.15 16.78
CA MET A 409 0.81 -2.09 16.31
C MET A 409 1.04 -0.74 15.63
N LYS A 410 2.19 -0.11 15.88
CA LYS A 410 2.49 1.22 15.37
C LYS A 410 3.97 1.42 15.11
N LEU A 411 4.27 2.31 14.17
CA LEU A 411 5.61 2.65 13.70
C LEU A 411 5.94 4.10 14.05
N ARG A 412 7.21 4.38 14.34
CA ARG A 412 7.71 5.74 14.50
C ARG A 412 9.19 5.79 14.16
N ARG A 413 9.58 6.66 13.23
CA ARG A 413 10.99 6.95 12.96
C ARG A 413 11.67 7.49 14.23
N ALA A 414 12.92 7.12 14.46
CA ALA A 414 13.70 7.69 15.55
C ALA A 414 13.80 9.22 15.39
N ALA A 415 13.84 9.95 16.51
CA ALA A 415 14.16 11.37 16.45
C ALA A 415 15.60 11.54 15.91
N PRO A 416 15.84 12.53 15.02
CA PRO A 416 17.17 12.79 14.47
C PRO A 416 18.21 13.16 15.52
#